data_AF-H0Q490-F1
#
_entry.id   AF-H0Q490-F1
#
_cell.length_a   1.000
_cell.length_b   1.000
_cell.length_c   1.000
_cell.angle_alpha   90.00
_cell.angle_beta   90.00
_cell.angle_gamma   90.00
#
_symmetry.space_group_name_H-M   'P 1'
#
loop_
_entity.id
_entity.type
_entity.pdbx_description
1 polymer ?
#
loop_
_entity_poly.entity_id
_entity_poly.type
_entity_poly.pdbx_seq_one_letter_code
_entity_poly.pdbx_strand_id
1 'polypeptide(L)'
;MRKTDVTALYDAYPHLKKIDELWGTRDCRQFIVRLMNDTRDGTRRGFPGDHARTILRLLIEHDRVFPQFEENITMVWHEAEAGALKESQATK
;
A
#
# COMPACT_ATOMS: atom_id res chain seq x y z
N MET A 1 7.26 18.75 -3.97
CA MET A 1 7.52 17.68 -4.98
C MET A 1 7.54 16.35 -4.24
N ARG A 2 6.86 15.32 -4.76
CA ARG A 2 6.90 13.99 -4.15
C ARG A 2 8.30 13.39 -4.19
N LYS A 3 8.66 12.64 -3.17
CA LYS A 3 9.96 11.95 -3.01
C LYS A 3 9.84 10.45 -3.17
N THR A 4 8.67 9.88 -2.89
CA THR A 4 8.43 8.44 -3.04
C THR A 4 8.46 8.04 -4.51
N ASP A 5 9.31 7.07 -4.87
CA ASP A 5 9.31 6.46 -6.21
C ASP A 5 8.12 5.52 -6.36
N VAL A 6 7.32 5.78 -7.39
CA VAL A 6 6.07 5.09 -7.72
C VAL A 6 6.15 4.31 -9.02
N THR A 7 7.29 4.30 -9.70
CA THR A 7 7.45 3.76 -11.07
C THR A 7 6.99 2.30 -11.13
N ALA A 8 7.61 1.43 -10.32
CA ALA A 8 7.24 0.01 -10.27
C ALA A 8 5.80 -0.23 -9.81
N LEU A 9 5.26 0.63 -8.93
CA LEU A 9 3.87 0.54 -8.48
C LEU A 9 2.90 0.87 -9.62
N TYR A 10 3.17 1.91 -10.40
CA TYR A 10 2.30 2.33 -11.49
C TYR A 10 2.41 1.48 -12.74
N ASP A 11 3.57 0.86 -12.97
CA ASP A 11 3.72 -0.12 -14.04
C ASP A 11 2.91 -1.39 -13.74
N ALA A 12 2.96 -1.87 -12.49
CA ALA A 12 2.18 -3.03 -12.06
C ALA A 12 0.69 -2.73 -11.89
N TYR A 13 0.34 -1.50 -11.48
CA TYR A 13 -1.03 -1.08 -11.20
C TYR A 13 -1.34 0.30 -11.83
N PRO A 14 -1.55 0.38 -13.16
CA PRO A 14 -1.73 1.66 -13.85
C PRO A 14 -2.89 2.53 -13.33
N HIS A 15 -3.94 1.91 -12.79
CA HIS A 15 -5.07 2.63 -12.19
C HIS A 15 -4.70 3.41 -10.92
N LEU A 16 -3.56 3.11 -10.28
CA LEU A 16 -3.07 3.84 -9.11
C LEU A 16 -2.44 5.19 -9.47
N LYS A 17 -2.24 5.50 -10.75
CA LYS A 17 -1.87 6.86 -11.21
C LYS A 17 -2.88 7.92 -10.78
N LYS A 18 -4.11 7.53 -10.45
CA LYS A 18 -5.12 8.40 -9.80
C LYS A 18 -4.62 9.07 -8.52
N ILE A 19 -3.61 8.51 -7.85
CA ILE A 19 -2.95 9.16 -6.70
C ILE A 19 -2.34 10.51 -7.10
N ASP A 20 -1.82 10.64 -8.32
CA ASP A 20 -1.23 11.88 -8.84
C ASP A 20 -2.30 12.95 -9.04
N GLU A 21 -3.45 12.56 -9.58
CA GLU A 21 -4.59 13.45 -9.82
C GLU A 21 -5.19 13.97 -8.52
N LEU A 22 -5.23 13.12 -7.48
CA LEU A 22 -5.81 13.49 -6.20
C LEU A 22 -4.81 14.16 -5.25
N TRP A 23 -3.51 14.17 -5.56
CA TRP A 23 -2.46 14.53 -4.61
C TRP A 23 -2.70 15.88 -3.92
N GLY A 24 -2.55 15.92 -2.59
CA GLY A 24 -2.82 17.12 -1.80
C GLY A 24 -4.28 17.38 -1.45
N THR A 25 -5.18 16.43 -1.73
CA THR A 25 -6.57 16.46 -1.27
C THR A 25 -6.82 15.43 -0.16
N ARG A 26 -7.92 15.60 0.57
CA ARG A 26 -8.44 14.60 1.51
C ARG A 26 -8.76 13.27 0.82
N ASP A 27 -9.26 13.34 -0.41
CA ASP A 27 -9.62 12.16 -1.20
C ASP A 27 -8.40 11.30 -1.54
N CYS A 28 -7.24 11.91 -1.77
CA CYS A 28 -5.98 11.17 -1.95
C CYS A 28 -5.66 10.33 -0.73
N ARG A 29 -5.74 10.93 0.46
CA ARG A 29 -5.46 10.23 1.71
C ARG A 29 -6.42 9.07 1.91
N GLN A 30 -7.72 9.32 1.76
CA GLN A 30 -8.74 8.27 1.87
C GLN A 30 -8.54 7.16 0.85
N PHE A 31 -8.15 7.51 -0.37
CA PHE A 31 -7.85 6.53 -1.41
C PHE A 31 -6.66 5.64 -1.02
N ILE A 32 -5.54 6.23 -0.61
CA ILE A 32 -4.35 5.49 -0.16
C ILE A 32 -4.70 4.58 1.02
N VAL A 33 -5.42 5.10 2.02
CA VAL A 33 -5.86 4.30 3.18
C VAL A 33 -6.75 3.13 2.77
N ARG A 34 -7.64 3.32 1.80
CA ARG A 34 -8.48 2.24 1.28
C ARG A 34 -7.65 1.16 0.60
N LEU A 35 -6.60 1.50 -0.14
CA LEU A 35 -5.68 0.53 -0.78
C LEU A 35 -4.99 -0.37 0.25
N MET A 36 -4.55 0.21 1.38
CA MET A 36 -3.89 -0.55 2.44
C MET A 36 -4.84 -1.54 3.12
N ASN A 37 -6.13 -1.22 3.15
CA ASN A 37 -7.19 -2.04 3.72
C ASN A 37 -7.98 -2.84 2.66
N ASP A 38 -7.49 -2.92 1.41
CA ASP A 38 -8.19 -3.61 0.32
C ASP A 38 -7.91 -5.11 0.32
N THR A 39 -8.34 -5.77 1.39
CA THR A 39 -8.29 -7.24 1.57
C THR A 39 -9.69 -7.85 1.57
N ARG A 40 -10.73 -7.05 1.22
CA ARG A 40 -12.11 -7.23 1.69
C ARG A 40 -12.82 -8.50 1.21
N ASP A 41 -12.40 -9.11 0.11
CA ASP A 41 -13.09 -10.28 -0.45
C ASP A 41 -12.44 -11.62 -0.07
N GLY A 42 -11.51 -11.64 0.90
CA GLY A 42 -10.89 -12.87 1.43
C GLY A 42 -10.03 -13.67 0.43
N THR A 43 -9.98 -13.23 -0.83
CA THR A 43 -9.32 -13.90 -1.96
C THR A 43 -8.16 -13.07 -2.54
N ARG A 44 -8.07 -11.78 -2.21
CA ARG A 44 -6.96 -10.91 -2.64
C ARG A 44 -5.84 -10.96 -1.62
N ARG A 45 -4.68 -11.48 -2.04
CA ARG A 45 -3.41 -11.47 -1.29
C ARG A 45 -2.79 -10.06 -1.23
N GLY A 46 -3.55 -9.06 -0.76
CA GLY A 46 -3.08 -7.68 -0.58
C GLY A 46 -2.19 -7.15 -1.72
N PHE A 47 -1.22 -6.30 -1.36
CA PHE A 47 -0.12 -5.94 -2.25
C PHE A 47 1.13 -6.76 -1.90
N PRO A 48 1.95 -7.13 -2.89
CA PRO A 48 3.31 -7.61 -2.64
C PRO A 48 4.08 -6.62 -1.75
N GLY A 49 5.01 -7.13 -0.92
CA GLY A 49 5.65 -6.34 0.14
C GLY A 49 6.28 -5.02 -0.33
N ASP A 50 6.92 -4.99 -1.50
CA ASP A 50 7.51 -3.76 -2.02
C ASP A 50 6.47 -2.72 -2.43
N HIS A 51 5.37 -3.16 -3.06
CA HIS A 51 4.27 -2.26 -3.42
C HIS A 51 3.53 -1.76 -2.18
N ALA A 52 3.32 -2.62 -1.17
CA ALA A 52 2.73 -2.23 0.11
C ALA A 52 3.57 -1.15 0.81
N ARG A 53 4.90 -1.31 0.83
CA ARG A 53 5.83 -0.30 1.37
C ARG A 53 5.77 1.01 0.60
N THR A 54 5.67 0.98 -0.72
CA THR A 54 5.52 2.19 -1.54
C THR A 54 4.21 2.92 -1.20
N ILE A 55 3.10 2.20 -1.07
CA ILE A 55 1.80 2.77 -0.68
C ILE A 55 1.86 3.39 0.72
N LEU A 56 2.50 2.72 1.69
CA LEU A 56 2.70 3.26 3.03
C LEU A 56 3.57 4.53 3.01
N ARG A 57 4.66 4.54 2.24
CA ARG A 57 5.52 5.74 2.08
C ARG A 57 4.75 6.91 1.48
N LEU A 58 3.86 6.65 0.52
CA LEU A 58 2.97 7.67 -0.04
C LEU A 58 2.02 8.24 1.02
N LEU A 59 1.45 7.40 1.90
CA LEU A 59 0.60 7.89 3.00
C LEU A 59 1.39 8.78 3.96
N ILE A 60 2.55 8.30 4.43
CA ILE A 60 3.41 9.06 5.36
C ILE A 60 3.84 10.39 4.73
N GLU A 61 4.20 10.37 3.45
CA GLU A 61 4.58 11.58 2.73
C GLU A 61 3.41 12.54 2.57
N HIS A 62 2.21 12.04 2.25
CA HIS A 62 1.00 12.85 2.16
C HIS A 62 0.69 13.50 3.51
N ASP A 63 0.64 12.74 4.59
CA ASP A 63 0.32 13.23 5.93
C ASP A 63 1.36 14.27 6.40
N ARG A 64 2.65 14.08 6.07
CA ARG A 64 3.69 15.08 6.38
C ARG A 64 3.49 16.40 5.62
N VAL A 65 3.07 16.34 4.36
CA VAL A 65 2.94 17.52 3.49
C VAL A 65 1.57 18.19 3.67
N PHE A 66 0.55 17.44 4.06
CA PHE A 66 -0.83 17.89 4.20
C PHE A 66 -1.44 17.42 5.55
N PRO A 67 -0.85 17.84 6.68
CA PRO A 67 -1.25 17.36 8.02
C PRO A 67 -2.70 17.67 8.37
N GLN A 68 -3.32 18.65 7.73
CA GLN A 68 -4.74 18.97 7.92
C GLN A 68 -5.70 17.84 7.52
N PHE A 69 -5.23 16.83 6.78
CA PHE A 69 -6.02 15.67 6.40
C PHE A 69 -5.71 14.43 7.22
N GLU A 70 -4.75 14.49 8.15
CA GLU A 70 -4.40 13.38 9.02
C GLU A 70 -5.58 13.01 9.92
N GLU A 71 -6.09 11.78 9.77
CA GLU A 71 -7.09 11.17 10.64
C GLU A 71 -6.39 10.06 11.43
N ASN A 72 -6.74 9.91 12.70
CA ASN A 72 -6.14 8.97 13.65
C ASN A 72 -6.46 7.52 13.21
N ILE A 73 -5.59 6.93 12.38
CA ILE A 73 -5.81 5.58 11.82
C ILE A 73 -4.97 4.58 12.60
N THR A 74 -5.64 3.68 13.32
CA THR A 74 -5.05 2.43 13.79
C THR A 74 -4.82 1.51 12.59
N MET A 75 -3.63 1.59 11.98
CA MET A 75 -3.25 0.72 10.87
C MET A 75 -2.95 -0.70 11.37
N VAL A 76 -3.81 -1.67 11.05
CA VAL A 76 -3.53 -3.10 11.24
C VAL A 76 -2.95 -3.64 9.94
N TRP A 77 -1.63 -3.70 9.84
CA TRP A 77 -0.94 -4.36 8.73
C TRP A 77 -0.71 -5.83 9.10
N HIS A 78 -1.24 -6.75 8.30
CA HIS A 78 -0.75 -8.12 8.32
C HIS A 78 0.61 -8.13 7.61
N GLU A 79 1.69 -8.34 8.35
CA GLU A 79 2.95 -8.78 7.77
C GLU A 79 2.69 -10.08 7.01
N ALA A 80 2.71 -10.02 5.69
CA ALA A 80 2.76 -11.22 4.88
C ALA A 80 4.09 -11.90 5.21
N GLU A 81 4.02 -12.98 5.98
CA GLU A 81 5.15 -13.83 6.33
C GLU A 81 5.97 -14.14 5.06
N ALA A 82 7.17 -13.56 5.01
CA ALA A 82 8.23 -14.05 4.15
C ALA A 82 8.69 -15.41 4.69
N GLY A 83 7.87 -16.45 4.49
CA GLY A 83 8.11 -17.83 4.88
C GLY A 83 8.03 -18.74 3.65
N ALA A 84 8.95 -18.53 2.72
CA ALA A 84 9.18 -19.46 1.63
C ALA A 84 9.59 -20.84 2.19
N LEU A 85 8.99 -21.89 1.61
CA LEU A 85 9.60 -23.21 1.38
C LEU A 85 10.28 -23.88 2.57
N LYS A 86 9.54 -24.72 3.30
CA LYS A 86 10.12 -25.95 3.84
C LYS A 86 9.53 -27.16 3.14
N GLU A 87 10.32 -27.62 2.16
CA GLU A 87 10.59 -29.02 1.84
C GLU A 87 9.39 -29.98 1.76
N SER A 88 8.93 -30.15 0.53
CA SER A 88 8.42 -31.42 0.03
C SER A 88 9.56 -32.46 -0.07
N GLN A 89 9.95 -33.09 1.05
CA GLN A 89 10.58 -34.44 1.16
C GLN A 89 10.35 -34.87 2.64
N ALA A 90 9.93 -36.07 3.03
CA ALA A 90 10.10 -37.38 2.44
C ALA A 90 8.96 -38.31 2.84
N THR A 91 8.60 -39.15 1.89
CA THR A 91 7.98 -40.47 2.06
C THR A 91 8.71 -41.27 3.14
N LYS A 92 7.97 -41.75 4.13
CA LYS A 92 8.05 -43.15 4.58
C LYS A 92 6.81 -43.53 5.38
#